data_AF-A0A1G1WBG6-F1
#
_entry.id   AF-A0A1G1WBG6-F1
#
_cell.length_a   1.000
_cell.length_b   1.000
_cell.length_c   1.000
_cell.angle_alpha   90.00
_cell.angle_beta   90.00
_cell.angle_gamma   90.00
#
_symmetry.space_group_name_H-M   'P 1'
#
loop_
_entity.id
_entity.type
_entity.pdbx_description
1 polymer ?
#
loop_
_entity_poly.entity_id
_entity_poly.type
_entity_poly.pdbx_seq_one_letter_code
_entity_poly.pdbx_strand_id
1 'polypeptide(L)'
;MNPEDEIEKVFERRRLTPTTTLGRFFTFFFSSFIIFAIFSSLVLLQQGIKLFPKAKTSYEPKEVQISEVKSDSFKITWTTSTSVEGYLKYELDPKDYNNLAFDDNSGEKNQTNFKTKNHSVTVRNLLPRTTYYFKIVSDGKEFQESEGKLLLPVKTLEESN
;
A
#
# COMPACT_ATOMS: atom_id res chain seq x y z
N MET A 1 -10.05 59.79 -67.72
CA MET A 1 -10.19 58.75 -66.69
C MET A 1 -8.79 58.30 -66.33
N ASN A 2 -8.35 58.57 -65.10
CA ASN A 2 -6.95 58.43 -64.71
C ASN A 2 -6.67 56.95 -64.37
N PRO A 3 -5.65 56.30 -64.97
CA PRO A 3 -5.29 54.91 -64.66
C PRO A 3 -4.93 54.68 -63.19
N GLU A 4 -4.58 55.72 -62.44
CA GLU A 4 -4.27 55.58 -60.99
C GLU A 4 -5.52 55.34 -60.13
N ASP A 5 -6.70 55.82 -60.53
CA ASP A 5 -7.95 55.65 -59.78
C ASP A 5 -8.43 54.18 -59.81
N GLU A 6 -8.12 53.45 -60.88
CA GLU A 6 -8.42 52.01 -60.98
C GLU A 6 -7.47 51.18 -60.11
N ILE A 7 -6.21 51.58 -60.04
CA ILE A 7 -5.21 50.94 -59.19
C ILE A 7 -5.63 51.08 -57.73
N GLU A 8 -6.06 52.26 -57.31
CA GLU A 8 -6.54 52.49 -55.94
C GLU A 8 -7.80 51.67 -55.61
N LYS A 9 -8.76 51.57 -56.54
CA LYS A 9 -9.94 50.69 -56.40
C LYS A 9 -9.59 49.20 -56.34
N VAL A 10 -8.57 48.77 -57.07
CA VAL A 10 -8.06 47.39 -57.04
C VAL A 10 -7.33 47.13 -55.72
N PHE A 11 -6.62 48.11 -55.17
CA PHE A 11 -5.96 48.00 -53.88
C PHE A 11 -6.95 47.97 -52.72
N GLU A 12 -8.00 48.78 -52.73
CA GLU A 12 -9.03 48.78 -51.66
C GLU A 12 -9.84 47.48 -51.66
N ARG A 13 -10.13 46.89 -52.82
CA ARG A 13 -10.80 45.58 -52.91
C ARG A 13 -9.99 44.41 -52.33
N ARG A 14 -8.66 44.54 -52.20
CA ARG A 14 -7.79 43.49 -51.64
C ARG A 14 -7.60 43.58 -50.12
N ARG A 15 -8.11 44.62 -49.45
CA ARG A 15 -7.90 44.83 -48.00
C ARG A 15 -8.90 44.13 -47.08
N LEU A 16 -9.92 43.45 -47.62
CA LEU A 16 -10.88 42.70 -46.82
C LEU A 16 -10.51 41.22 -46.78
N THR A 17 -9.52 40.85 -45.96
CA THR A 17 -9.38 39.47 -45.52
C THR A 17 -10.46 39.20 -44.47
N PRO A 18 -11.27 38.13 -44.60
CA PRO A 18 -12.17 37.77 -43.51
C PRO A 18 -11.32 37.42 -42.29
N THR A 19 -11.42 38.23 -41.25
CA THR A 19 -10.75 37.97 -39.99
C THR A 19 -11.35 36.69 -39.40
N THR A 20 -10.63 35.57 -39.50
CA THR A 20 -11.06 34.27 -38.98
C THR A 20 -11.01 34.26 -37.46
N THR A 21 -11.98 34.91 -36.81
CA THR A 21 -12.16 34.93 -35.35
C THR A 21 -12.79 33.63 -34.83
N LEU A 22 -13.41 32.83 -35.70
CA LEU A 22 -14.10 31.59 -35.34
C LEU A 22 -13.15 30.45 -34.90
N GLY A 23 -11.91 30.42 -35.42
CA GLY A 23 -10.91 29.41 -35.04
C GLY A 23 -10.32 29.62 -33.64
N ARG A 24 -10.43 30.83 -33.07
CA ARG A 24 -9.80 31.18 -31.78
C ARG A 24 -10.52 30.51 -30.61
N PHE A 25 -11.84 30.38 -30.68
CA PHE A 25 -12.62 29.68 -29.64
C PHE A 25 -12.22 28.20 -29.53
N PHE A 26 -12.04 27.50 -30.65
CA PHE A 26 -11.57 26.11 -30.64
C PHE A 26 -10.16 25.98 -30.06
N THR A 27 -9.24 26.91 -30.35
CA THR A 27 -7.89 26.86 -29.77
C THR A 27 -7.88 27.04 -28.25
N PHE A 28 -8.84 27.79 -27.67
CA PHE A 28 -8.95 27.94 -26.22
C PHE A 28 -9.47 26.67 -25.54
N PHE A 29 -10.43 25.96 -26.16
CA PHE A 29 -10.90 24.67 -25.62
C PHE A 29 -9.81 23.60 -25.66
N PHE A 30 -9.05 23.52 -26.77
CA PHE A 30 -7.92 22.60 -26.88
C PHE A 30 -6.79 22.95 -25.90
N SER A 31 -6.46 24.23 -25.75
CA SER A 31 -5.45 24.68 -24.78
C SER A 31 -5.87 24.40 -23.34
N SER A 32 -7.14 24.63 -22.99
CA SER A 32 -7.69 24.32 -21.67
C SER A 32 -7.65 22.82 -21.38
N PHE A 33 -7.93 21.97 -22.37
CA PHE A 33 -7.87 20.52 -22.22
C PHE A 33 -6.43 20.04 -21.96
N ILE A 34 -5.45 20.60 -22.67
CA ILE A 34 -4.02 20.28 -22.47
C ILE A 34 -3.57 20.69 -21.06
N ILE A 35 -3.95 21.88 -20.60
CA ILE A 35 -3.60 22.35 -19.25
C ILE A 35 -4.23 21.44 -18.18
N PHE A 36 -5.48 21.02 -18.38
CA PHE A 36 -6.16 20.11 -17.46
C PHE A 36 -5.52 18.71 -17.42
N ALA A 37 -5.07 18.19 -18.56
CA ALA A 37 -4.35 16.92 -18.64
C ALA A 37 -2.97 16.97 -17.96
N ILE A 38 -2.25 18.10 -18.09
CA ILE A 38 -0.97 18.30 -17.39
C ILE A 38 -1.21 18.45 -15.89
N PHE A 39 -2.25 19.19 -15.48
CA PHE A 39 -2.58 19.37 -14.07
C PHE A 39 -2.98 18.05 -13.40
N SER A 40 -3.82 17.24 -14.06
CA SER A 40 -4.20 15.92 -13.56
C SER A 40 -2.99 14.97 -13.48
N SER A 41 -2.09 15.01 -14.46
CA SER A 41 -0.83 14.26 -14.44
C SER A 41 0.07 14.65 -13.26
N LEU A 42 0.18 15.94 -12.95
CA LEU A 42 0.98 16.42 -11.82
C LEU A 42 0.39 15.99 -10.47
N VAL A 43 -0.94 16.01 -10.32
CA VAL A 43 -1.62 15.51 -9.11
C VAL A 43 -1.36 14.02 -8.91
N LEU A 44 -1.34 13.21 -9.98
CA LEU A 44 -0.99 11.79 -9.90
C LEU A 44 0.46 11.55 -9.47
N LEU A 45 1.40 12.40 -9.89
CA LEU A 45 2.80 12.34 -9.44
C LEU A 45 2.94 12.71 -7.95
N GLN A 46 2.16 13.69 -7.47
CA GLN A 46 2.14 14.04 -6.04
C GLN A 46 1.53 12.94 -5.17
N GLN A 47 0.53 12.22 -5.69
CA GLN A 47 -0.09 11.11 -4.96
C GLN A 47 0.81 9.86 -4.87
N GLY A 48 1.93 9.84 -5.61
CA GLY A 48 2.87 8.73 -5.65
C GLY A 48 2.20 7.49 -6.24
N ILE A 49 2.56 7.10 -7.45
CA ILE A 49 2.10 5.84 -8.02
C ILE A 49 2.64 4.70 -7.11
N LYS A 50 1.83 4.23 -6.15
CA LYS A 50 2.15 3.13 -5.22
C LYS A 50 2.09 1.77 -5.91
N LEU A 51 2.53 1.67 -7.17
CA LEU A 51 2.64 0.42 -7.91
C LEU A 51 4.07 -0.10 -7.78
N PHE A 52 4.50 -0.37 -6.54
CA PHE A 52 5.68 -1.19 -6.33
C PHE A 52 5.21 -2.63 -6.25
N PRO A 53 5.48 -3.48 -7.26
CA PRO A 53 5.32 -4.92 -7.06
C PRO A 53 6.24 -5.31 -5.91
N LYS A 54 5.66 -5.69 -4.76
CA LYS A 54 6.42 -6.32 -3.68
C LYS A 54 6.97 -7.63 -4.23
N ALA A 55 8.26 -7.66 -4.53
CA ALA A 55 8.93 -8.93 -4.81
C ALA A 55 8.76 -9.82 -3.58
N LYS A 56 8.21 -11.02 -3.75
CA LYS A 56 8.04 -11.97 -2.64
C LYS A 56 9.42 -12.35 -2.10
N THR A 57 9.80 -11.84 -0.94
CA THR A 57 11.07 -12.16 -0.29
C THR A 57 11.03 -13.56 0.31
N SER A 58 12.16 -14.26 0.40
CA SER A 58 12.19 -15.65 0.88
C SER A 58 11.80 -15.80 2.36
N TYR A 59 11.95 -14.72 3.13
CA TYR A 59 11.57 -14.59 4.55
C TYR A 59 10.16 -14.03 4.76
N GLU A 60 9.40 -13.74 3.69
CA GLU A 60 8.02 -13.29 3.85
C GLU A 60 7.15 -14.43 4.40
N PRO A 61 6.39 -14.21 5.50
CA PRO A 61 5.43 -15.18 6.01
C PRO A 61 4.38 -15.54 4.95
N LYS A 62 4.10 -16.83 4.82
CA LYS A 62 3.08 -17.39 3.93
C LYS A 62 2.15 -18.29 4.72
N GLU A 63 0.93 -18.47 4.19
CA GLU A 63 -0.06 -19.38 4.77
C GLU A 63 -0.30 -19.11 6.27
N VAL A 64 -0.34 -17.84 6.66
CA VAL A 64 -0.54 -17.45 8.07
C VAL A 64 -1.90 -17.95 8.55
N GLN A 65 -1.89 -18.75 9.62
CA GLN A 65 -3.09 -19.31 10.24
C GLN A 65 -3.14 -18.94 11.71
N ILE A 66 -4.33 -18.56 12.17
CA ILE A 66 -4.62 -18.31 13.58
C ILE A 66 -5.51 -19.45 14.05
N SER A 67 -5.11 -20.13 15.10
CA SER A 67 -5.78 -21.31 15.62
C SER A 67 -5.74 -21.36 17.15
N GLU A 68 -6.41 -22.35 17.73
CA GLU A 68 -6.40 -22.61 19.18
C GLU A 68 -6.69 -21.35 20.03
N VAL A 69 -7.60 -20.49 19.58
CA VAL A 69 -8.00 -19.29 20.31
C VAL A 69 -8.77 -19.70 21.56
N LYS A 70 -8.23 -19.36 22.72
CA LYS A 70 -8.77 -19.61 24.06
C LYS A 70 -9.01 -18.29 24.79
N SER A 71 -9.41 -18.35 26.06
CA SER A 71 -9.55 -17.17 26.91
C SER A 71 -8.21 -16.50 27.23
N ASP A 72 -7.13 -17.27 27.30
CA ASP A 72 -5.82 -16.83 27.78
C ASP A 72 -4.68 -16.97 26.75
N SER A 73 -5.00 -17.45 25.54
CA SER A 73 -4.00 -17.81 24.54
C SER A 73 -4.57 -17.89 23.13
N PHE A 74 -3.68 -17.79 22.14
CA PHE A 74 -3.94 -18.16 20.75
C PHE A 74 -2.65 -18.60 20.10
N LYS A 75 -2.76 -19.38 19.02
CA LYS A 75 -1.62 -19.86 18.23
C LYS A 75 -1.61 -19.24 16.85
N ILE A 76 -0.43 -18.86 16.38
CA ILE A 76 -0.20 -18.43 15.00
C ILE A 76 0.86 -19.32 14.39
N THR A 77 0.57 -19.84 13.21
CA THR A 77 1.51 -20.61 12.40
C THR A 77 1.72 -19.93 11.04
N TRP A 78 2.92 -20.04 10.50
CA TRP A 78 3.23 -19.59 9.14
C TRP A 78 4.43 -20.34 8.59
N THR A 79 4.62 -20.24 7.28
CA THR A 79 5.78 -20.81 6.60
C THR A 79 6.61 -19.74 5.89
N THR A 80 7.89 -20.04 5.67
CA THR A 80 8.83 -19.22 4.91
C THR A 80 9.56 -20.10 3.89
N SER A 81 10.08 -19.49 2.82
CA SER A 81 10.78 -20.25 1.77
C SER A 81 12.18 -20.72 2.20
N THR A 82 12.82 -19.98 3.10
CA THR A 82 14.16 -20.25 3.64
C THR A 82 14.11 -20.32 5.16
N SER A 83 15.05 -21.05 5.79
CA SER A 83 15.11 -21.12 7.25
C SER A 83 15.54 -19.78 7.82
N VAL A 84 14.66 -19.13 8.59
CA VAL A 84 14.87 -17.78 9.14
C VAL A 84 14.41 -17.72 10.58
N GLU A 85 14.84 -16.69 11.30
CA GLU A 85 14.28 -16.39 12.63
C GLU A 85 12.85 -15.88 12.48
N GLY A 86 11.99 -16.27 13.42
CA GLY A 86 10.59 -15.89 13.42
C GLY A 86 10.01 -15.77 14.82
N TYR A 87 9.35 -14.66 15.10
CA TYR A 87 8.64 -14.43 16.36
C TYR A 87 7.50 -13.42 16.15
N LEU A 88 6.61 -13.30 17.13
CA LEU A 88 5.54 -12.33 17.13
C LEU A 88 5.87 -11.15 18.04
N LYS A 89 5.45 -9.97 17.60
CA LYS A 89 5.22 -8.83 18.47
C LYS A 89 3.71 -8.67 18.68
N TYR A 90 3.26 -8.42 19.90
CA TYR A 90 1.83 -8.26 20.17
C TYR A 90 1.54 -7.26 21.29
N GLU A 91 0.36 -6.62 21.23
CA GLU A 91 -0.11 -5.67 22.23
C GLU A 91 -1.63 -5.45 22.12
N LEU A 92 -2.20 -4.79 23.14
CA LEU A 92 -3.57 -4.28 23.16
C LEU A 92 -3.78 -3.01 22.30
N ASP A 93 -2.76 -2.15 22.22
CA ASP A 93 -2.76 -0.94 21.39
C ASP A 93 -1.94 -1.17 20.10
N PRO A 94 -2.52 -0.99 18.89
CA PRO A 94 -1.78 -1.15 17.64
C PRO A 94 -0.66 -0.10 17.41
N LYS A 95 -0.49 0.88 18.30
CA LYS A 95 0.58 1.88 18.19
C LYS A 95 1.90 1.43 18.80
N ASP A 96 1.85 0.59 19.83
CA ASP A 96 3.02 0.20 20.62
C ASP A 96 3.09 -1.33 20.70
N TYR A 97 4.22 -1.93 20.32
CA TYR A 97 4.36 -3.39 20.28
C TYR A 97 5.51 -3.81 21.19
N ASN A 98 5.21 -3.98 22.48
CA ASN A 98 6.22 -4.19 23.51
C ASN A 98 6.42 -5.66 23.91
N ASN A 99 5.42 -6.51 23.67
CA ASN A 99 5.50 -7.92 24.04
C ASN A 99 6.00 -8.78 22.88
N LEU A 100 6.84 -9.76 23.21
CA LEU A 100 7.38 -10.73 22.27
C LEU A 100 6.87 -12.14 22.59
N ALA A 101 6.57 -12.92 21.55
CA ALA A 101 6.33 -14.35 21.68
C ALA A 101 7.18 -15.10 20.65
N PHE A 102 8.02 -16.02 21.11
CA PHE A 102 8.98 -16.75 20.29
C PHE A 102 8.41 -18.09 19.81
N ASP A 103 9.08 -18.68 18.81
CA ASP A 103 8.71 -19.98 18.27
C ASP A 103 8.69 -21.06 19.38
N ASP A 104 7.60 -21.83 19.46
CA ASP A 104 7.41 -22.90 20.44
C ASP A 104 8.51 -23.98 20.33
N ASN A 105 9.15 -24.13 19.16
CA ASN A 105 10.23 -25.10 18.94
C ASN A 105 11.63 -24.57 19.30
N SER A 106 11.77 -23.27 19.58
CA SER A 106 13.08 -22.66 19.85
C SER A 106 13.72 -23.15 21.16
N GLY A 107 12.90 -23.59 22.12
CA GLY A 107 13.35 -23.90 23.47
C GLY A 107 13.86 -22.65 24.22
N GLU A 108 13.99 -22.73 25.54
CA GLU A 108 14.30 -21.56 26.37
C GLU A 108 15.65 -20.89 26.07
N LYS A 109 16.64 -21.65 25.58
CA LYS A 109 18.02 -21.15 25.38
C LYS A 109 18.30 -20.57 24.00
N ASN A 110 17.46 -20.83 22.99
CA ASN A 110 17.74 -20.44 21.61
C ASN A 110 16.66 -19.51 20.99
N GLN A 111 15.82 -18.88 21.82
CA GLN A 111 14.68 -18.06 21.37
C GLN A 111 15.06 -17.01 20.32
N THR A 112 16.22 -16.37 20.45
CA THR A 112 16.68 -15.28 19.58
C THR A 112 17.59 -15.70 18.42
N ASN A 113 17.85 -17.01 18.26
CA ASN A 113 18.72 -17.53 17.19
C ASN A 113 18.14 -18.77 16.51
N PHE A 114 16.94 -19.18 16.89
CA PHE A 114 16.27 -20.32 16.31
C PHE A 114 15.78 -19.99 14.90
N LYS A 115 16.18 -20.81 13.92
CA LYS A 115 15.79 -20.64 12.52
C LYS A 115 15.07 -21.88 12.03
N THR A 116 13.91 -21.66 11.42
CA THR A 116 13.09 -22.73 10.81
C THR A 116 12.36 -22.19 9.58
N LYS A 117 11.79 -23.10 8.79
CA LYS A 117 10.84 -22.75 7.72
C LYS A 117 9.39 -22.79 8.18
N ASN A 118 9.11 -23.60 9.19
CA ASN A 118 7.76 -23.82 9.72
C ASN A 118 7.72 -23.24 11.11
N HIS A 119 6.99 -22.15 11.26
CA HIS A 119 6.92 -21.42 12.52
C HIS A 119 5.61 -21.73 13.24
N SER A 120 5.70 -21.87 14.56
CA SER A 120 4.56 -22.01 15.45
C SER A 120 4.80 -21.17 16.68
N VAL A 121 3.97 -20.15 16.89
CA VAL A 121 4.06 -19.28 18.06
C VAL A 121 2.74 -19.29 18.79
N THR A 122 2.78 -19.69 20.07
CA THR A 122 1.63 -19.59 20.95
C THR A 122 1.81 -18.39 21.88
N VAL A 123 0.92 -17.42 21.78
CA VAL A 123 0.83 -16.29 22.70
C VAL A 123 0.01 -16.73 23.91
N ARG A 124 0.52 -16.51 25.12
CA ARG A 124 -0.03 -17.01 26.39
C ARG A 124 -0.18 -15.88 27.39
N ASN A 125 -0.85 -16.16 28.52
CA ASN A 125 -1.07 -15.21 29.62
C ASN A 125 -1.86 -13.97 29.19
N LEU A 126 -2.84 -14.17 28.30
CA LEU A 126 -3.69 -13.11 27.77
C LEU A 126 -4.93 -12.89 28.66
N LEU A 127 -5.52 -11.71 28.55
CA LEU A 127 -6.80 -11.43 29.18
C LEU A 127 -7.95 -12.01 28.36
N PRO A 128 -9.01 -12.54 28.99
CA PRO A 128 -10.20 -13.02 28.29
C PRO A 128 -10.95 -11.87 27.62
N ARG A 129 -11.75 -12.22 26.59
CA ARG A 129 -12.63 -11.29 25.83
C ARG A 129 -11.90 -10.03 25.30
N THR A 130 -10.59 -10.14 25.08
CA THR A 130 -9.71 -9.01 24.79
C THR A 130 -9.13 -9.14 23.39
N THR A 131 -9.07 -8.01 22.67
CA THR A 131 -8.54 -7.96 21.30
C THR A 131 -7.06 -7.60 21.33
N TYR A 132 -6.23 -8.47 20.76
CA TYR A 132 -4.80 -8.32 20.61
C TYR A 132 -4.42 -8.09 19.16
N TYR A 133 -3.57 -7.09 18.94
CA TYR A 133 -2.93 -6.81 17.67
C TYR A 133 -1.58 -7.50 17.65
N PHE A 134 -1.17 -8.01 16.50
CA PHE A 134 0.13 -8.64 16.36
C PHE A 134 0.81 -8.26 15.05
N LYS A 135 2.13 -8.41 15.03
CA LYS A 135 2.98 -8.39 13.83
C LYS A 135 3.84 -9.63 13.85
N ILE A 136 4.06 -10.19 12.66
CA ILE A 136 5.05 -11.25 12.49
C ILE A 136 6.39 -10.57 12.24
N VAL A 137 7.41 -10.93 13.01
CA VAL A 137 8.79 -10.60 12.70
C VAL A 137 9.42 -11.81 12.06
N SER A 138 9.92 -11.66 10.84
CA SER A 138 10.65 -12.71 10.13
C SER A 138 11.92 -12.14 9.52
N ASP A 139 13.06 -12.76 9.82
CA ASP A 139 14.40 -12.29 9.45
C ASP A 139 14.64 -10.79 9.80
N GLY A 140 14.15 -10.38 10.98
CA GLY A 140 14.24 -9.00 11.46
C GLY A 140 13.33 -7.99 10.76
N LYS A 141 12.44 -8.43 9.86
CA LYS A 141 11.44 -7.58 9.19
C LYS A 141 10.05 -7.78 9.77
N GLU A 142 9.33 -6.69 9.98
CA GLU A 142 7.96 -6.71 10.48
C GLU A 142 6.93 -6.84 9.35
N PHE A 143 5.94 -7.71 9.55
CA PHE A 143 4.86 -7.98 8.62
C PHE A 143 3.51 -7.82 9.34
N GLN A 144 2.66 -6.97 8.76
CA GLN A 144 1.24 -6.81 9.10
C GLN A 144 0.32 -7.42 8.03
N GLU A 145 0.91 -7.94 6.97
CA GLU A 145 0.24 -8.46 5.79
C GLU A 145 0.94 -9.75 5.38
N SER A 146 0.16 -10.72 4.91
CA SER A 146 0.64 -11.96 4.30
C SER A 146 -0.10 -12.16 2.99
N GLU A 147 0.63 -12.35 1.90
CA GLU A 147 0.08 -12.70 0.58
C GLU A 147 -1.01 -11.74 0.08
N GLY A 148 -0.86 -10.43 0.30
CA GLY A 148 -1.85 -9.44 -0.14
C GLY A 148 -2.96 -9.17 0.88
N LYS A 149 -2.99 -9.89 2.00
CA LYS A 149 -4.06 -9.84 3.01
C LYS A 149 -3.55 -9.32 4.34
N LEU A 150 -4.26 -8.31 4.89
CA LEU A 150 -3.99 -7.78 6.22
C LEU A 150 -4.20 -8.86 7.29
N LEU A 151 -3.25 -8.97 8.22
CA LEU A 151 -3.35 -9.81 9.40
C LEU A 151 -4.31 -9.13 10.39
N LEU A 152 -5.43 -9.79 10.65
CA LEU A 152 -6.48 -9.26 11.52
C LEU A 152 -6.13 -9.49 12.99
N PRO A 153 -6.54 -8.58 13.89
CA PRO A 153 -6.35 -8.78 15.32
C PRO A 153 -7.14 -10.00 15.82
N VAL A 154 -6.65 -10.61 16.90
CA VAL A 154 -7.24 -11.81 17.52
C VAL A 154 -8.01 -11.40 18.76
N LYS A 155 -9.26 -11.82 18.88
CA LYS A 155 -10.04 -11.65 20.12
C LYS A 155 -10.06 -12.96 20.90
N THR A 156 -9.57 -12.93 22.14
CA THR A 156 -9.64 -14.08 23.04
C THR A 156 -11.09 -14.41 23.42
N LEU A 157 -11.32 -15.67 23.76
CA LEU A 157 -12.64 -16.16 24.17
C LEU A 157 -12.98 -15.72 25.60
N GLU A 158 -14.22 -15.95 26.02
CA GLU A 158 -14.59 -15.83 27.43
C GLU A 158 -13.99 -16.99 28.23
N GLU A 159 -13.73 -16.76 29.53
CA GLU A 159 -13.29 -17.84 30.42
C GLU A 159 -14.35 -18.93 30.47
N SER A 160 -13.91 -20.19 30.32
CA SER A 160 -14.76 -21.34 30.59
C SER A 160 -14.89 -21.49 32.11
N ASN A 161 -16.10 -21.28 32.64
CA ASN A 161 -16.46 -21.61 34.02
C ASN A 161 -16.44 -23.12 34.27
#